data_AF-A0A1B6KB24-F1
#
_entry.id   AF-A0A1B6KB24-F1
#
_cell.length_a   1.000
_cell.length_b   1.000
_cell.length_c   1.000
_cell.angle_alpha   90.00
_cell.angle_beta   90.00
_cell.angle_gamma   90.00
#
_symmetry.space_group_name_H-M   'P 1'
#
loop_
_entity.id
_entity.type
_entity.pdbx_description
1 polymer ?
#
loop_
_entity_poly.entity_id
_entity_poly.type
_entity_poly.pdbx_seq_one_letter_code
_entity_poly.pdbx_strand_id
1 'polypeptide(L)'
;VEQFESSTAGSLYNHIYFIYIMTESSLKCNFPKCKAVLTNSAFVTRCSHIFCKNHRIVGEGLDRRCPACNTILEGGYDLIGTNLNPPEELKSTILMGYSPDIVFEVMSKALQFWEFQMNMQIMYQKTGVDHLRARLAKKETEWETFELNIKHYVQAQEKKVGHLKGEVETLTHALKDVGDQMNEKNRQLHNLQSRYEALRCQNVTTTMMTKDSE
;
A
#
# COMPACT_ATOMS: atom_id res chain seq x y z
N VAL A 1 -4.91 46.85 -5.56
CA VAL A 1 -4.93 46.88 -4.08
C VAL A 1 -5.32 45.50 -3.52
N GLU A 2 -6.32 44.82 -4.09
CA GLU A 2 -6.74 43.47 -3.66
C GLU A 2 -5.74 42.32 -3.92
N GLN A 3 -4.80 42.45 -4.87
CA GLN A 3 -3.75 41.44 -5.10
C GLN A 3 -2.55 41.54 -4.14
N PHE A 4 -2.40 42.65 -3.41
CA PHE A 4 -1.30 42.84 -2.46
C PHE A 4 -1.69 42.37 -1.03
N GLU A 5 -2.98 42.43 -0.69
CA GLU A 5 -3.51 42.03 0.63
C GLU A 5 -3.61 40.51 0.82
N SER A 6 -3.79 39.75 -0.27
CA SER A 6 -3.82 38.28 -0.21
C SER A 6 -2.45 37.65 0.07
N SER A 7 -1.37 38.31 -0.39
CA SER A 7 0.02 37.87 -0.16
C SER A 7 0.49 38.14 1.27
N THR A 8 0.14 39.31 1.84
CA THR A 8 0.47 39.65 3.22
C THR A 8 -0.36 38.85 4.23
N ALA A 9 -1.65 38.60 3.96
CA ALA A 9 -2.48 37.74 4.79
C ALA A 9 -2.00 36.27 4.78
N GLY A 10 -1.59 35.73 3.62
CA GLY A 10 -0.98 34.40 3.52
C GLY A 10 0.37 34.31 4.24
N SER A 11 1.19 35.36 4.16
CA SER A 11 2.45 35.46 4.90
C SER A 11 2.24 35.52 6.42
N LEU A 12 1.28 36.33 6.88
CA LEU A 12 0.92 36.45 8.30
C LEU A 12 0.32 35.14 8.84
N TYR A 13 -0.55 34.47 8.08
CA TYR A 13 -1.12 33.18 8.46
C TYR A 13 -0.03 32.11 8.58
N ASN A 14 0.90 32.05 7.62
CA ASN A 14 2.04 31.14 7.70
C ASN A 14 2.96 31.47 8.89
N HIS A 15 3.19 32.76 9.18
CA HIS A 15 3.96 33.18 10.36
C HIS A 15 3.26 32.82 11.67
N ILE A 16 1.95 33.05 11.78
CA ILE A 16 1.15 32.69 12.97
C ILE A 16 1.15 31.17 13.16
N TYR A 17 0.96 30.41 12.09
CA TYR A 17 0.98 28.94 12.14
C TYR A 17 2.37 28.41 12.51
N PHE A 18 3.43 29.05 12.01
CA PHE A 18 4.80 28.72 12.37
C PHE A 18 5.11 29.03 13.85
N ILE A 19 4.66 30.18 14.35
CA ILE A 19 4.76 30.53 15.78
C ILE A 19 3.98 29.53 16.64
N TYR A 20 2.76 29.19 16.24
CA TYR A 20 1.91 28.20 16.93
C TYR A 20 2.59 26.83 17.02
N ILE A 21 3.15 26.35 15.90
CA ILE A 21 3.94 25.13 15.86
C ILE A 21 5.14 25.23 16.80
N MET A 22 5.89 26.34 16.80
CA MET A 22 7.03 26.52 17.70
C MET A 22 6.63 26.50 19.19
N THR A 23 5.45 27.01 19.56
CA THR A 23 5.01 27.10 20.96
C THR A 23 4.42 25.81 21.51
N GLU A 24 3.78 24.98 20.68
CA GLU A 24 3.17 23.72 21.13
C GLU A 24 4.01 22.47 20.81
N SER A 25 5.07 22.61 20.02
CA SER A 25 5.90 21.48 19.64
C SER A 25 6.92 21.11 20.70
N SER A 26 7.09 19.81 20.88
CA SER A 26 8.17 19.26 21.70
C SER A 26 9.41 18.93 20.85
N LEU A 27 10.59 19.16 21.43
CA LEU A 27 11.84 18.75 20.81
C LEU A 27 11.94 17.23 20.81
N LYS A 28 12.44 16.68 19.70
CA LYS A 28 12.68 15.23 19.54
C LYS A 28 14.15 14.98 19.34
N CYS A 29 14.63 13.83 19.82
CA CYS A 29 16.01 13.42 19.62
C CYS A 29 16.33 13.31 18.11
N ASN A 30 17.43 13.91 17.67
CA ASN A 30 17.88 13.88 16.28
C ASN A 30 18.71 12.63 15.92
N PHE A 31 18.88 11.69 16.85
CA PHE A 31 19.58 10.45 16.55
C PHE A 31 18.77 9.62 15.53
N PRO A 32 19.37 9.11 14.45
CA PRO A 32 18.66 8.31 13.46
C PRO A 32 17.92 7.14 14.13
N LYS A 33 16.62 6.98 13.83
CA LYS A 33 15.70 5.98 14.42
C LYS A 33 15.22 6.27 15.86
N CYS A 34 15.76 7.27 16.54
CA CYS A 34 15.20 7.72 17.81
C CYS A 34 14.01 8.67 17.54
N LYS A 35 12.87 8.42 18.20
CA LYS A 35 11.68 9.30 18.13
C LYS A 35 11.31 9.86 19.50
N ALA A 36 12.22 9.75 20.47
CA ALA A 36 11.97 10.14 21.85
C ALA A 36 11.76 11.66 21.96
N VAL A 37 10.68 12.04 22.63
CA VAL A 37 10.40 13.42 23.03
C VAL A 37 11.34 13.80 24.18
N LEU A 38 11.92 15.00 24.10
CA LEU A 38 12.86 15.53 25.07
C LEU A 38 12.11 16.43 26.06
N THR A 39 12.16 16.10 27.34
CA THR A 39 11.37 16.79 28.38
C THR A 39 12.23 17.50 29.43
N ASN A 40 13.25 16.82 29.96
CA ASN A 40 14.01 17.34 31.11
C ASN A 40 15.41 17.77 30.73
N SER A 41 16.21 16.88 30.17
CA SER A 41 17.59 17.22 29.80
C SER A 41 17.95 16.64 28.45
N ALA A 42 18.74 17.39 27.71
CA ALA A 42 19.22 17.00 26.40
C ALA A 42 20.65 17.48 26.19
N PHE A 43 21.28 16.94 25.15
CA PHE A 43 22.59 17.38 24.69
C PHE A 43 22.41 18.13 23.39
N VAL A 44 22.77 19.41 23.36
CA VAL A 44 22.72 20.26 22.17
C VAL A 44 24.14 20.40 21.61
N THR A 45 24.24 20.39 20.29
CA THR A 45 25.50 20.56 19.57
C THR A 45 25.56 21.91 18.87
N ARG A 46 26.75 22.40 18.56
CA ARG A 46 26.94 23.64 17.78
C ARG A 46 26.31 23.59 16.38
N CYS A 47 26.18 22.39 15.79
CA CYS A 47 25.50 22.19 14.51
C CYS A 47 23.97 22.12 14.64
N SER A 48 23.41 22.68 15.72
CA SER A 48 21.98 22.77 16.00
C SER A 48 21.26 21.42 16.16
N HIS A 49 21.96 20.31 16.41
CA HIS A 49 21.32 19.03 16.72
C HIS A 49 21.18 18.79 18.23
N ILE A 50 20.11 18.10 18.62
CA ILE A 50 19.75 17.79 20.01
C ILE A 50 19.49 16.30 20.23
N PHE A 51 20.01 15.75 21.34
CA PHE A 51 19.97 14.32 21.65
C PHE A 51 19.47 14.02 23.05
N CYS A 52 18.78 12.88 23.22
CA CYS A 52 18.38 12.38 24.53
C CYS A 52 19.58 11.80 25.30
N LYS A 53 19.38 11.52 26.59
CA LYS A 53 20.41 10.91 27.45
C LYS A 53 21.02 9.62 26.89
N ASN A 54 20.21 8.81 26.22
CA ASN A 54 20.63 7.51 25.69
C ASN A 54 21.50 7.62 24.43
N HIS A 55 21.42 8.75 23.72
CA HIS A 55 22.21 9.01 22.52
C HIS A 55 23.21 10.15 22.77
N ARG A 56 23.70 10.25 24.00
CA ARG A 56 24.77 11.17 24.33
C ARG A 56 25.97 10.87 23.42
N ILE A 57 26.56 11.93 22.87
CA ILE A 57 27.83 11.82 22.16
C ILE A 57 28.91 11.53 23.22
N VAL A 58 29.33 10.27 23.30
CA VAL A 58 30.38 9.81 24.22
C VAL A 58 31.71 9.78 23.48
N GLY A 59 32.75 10.34 24.08
CA GLY A 59 34.12 10.28 23.60
C GLY A 59 34.99 11.28 24.35
N GLU A 60 36.23 10.96 24.64
CA GLU A 60 37.26 11.93 25.06
C GLU A 60 38.22 12.11 23.88
N GLY A 61 38.57 13.35 23.51
CA GLY A 61 39.54 13.64 22.45
C GLY A 61 38.99 14.27 21.16
N LEU A 62 39.86 14.28 20.14
CA LEU A 62 39.80 15.04 18.86
C LEU A 62 38.84 14.48 17.79
N ASP A 63 38.00 13.48 18.08
CA ASP A 63 37.19 12.80 17.05
C ASP A 63 35.68 12.74 17.38
N ARG A 64 35.20 13.61 18.27
CA ARG A 64 33.77 13.72 18.56
C ARG A 64 33.02 14.19 17.31
N ARG A 65 32.05 13.41 16.84
CA ARG A 65 31.23 13.76 15.67
C ARG A 65 29.74 13.75 16.02
N CYS A 66 29.00 14.67 15.41
CA CYS A 66 27.54 14.70 15.51
C CYS A 66 26.93 13.45 14.86
N PRO A 67 26.12 12.64 15.59
CA PRO A 67 25.48 11.45 15.02
C PRO A 67 24.48 11.73 13.89
N ALA A 68 24.02 12.98 13.75
CA ALA A 68 23.03 13.37 12.74
C ALA A 68 23.67 13.87 11.45
N CYS A 69 24.72 14.70 11.52
CA CYS A 69 25.34 15.36 10.36
C CYS A 69 26.85 15.16 10.23
N ASN A 70 27.46 14.36 11.11
CA ASN A 70 28.89 14.02 11.11
C ASN A 70 29.87 15.21 11.29
N THR A 71 29.37 16.38 11.68
CA THR A 71 30.19 17.55 12.02
C THR A 71 31.09 17.24 13.21
N ILE A 72 32.36 17.64 13.13
CA ILE A 72 33.36 17.49 14.20
C ILE A 72 33.07 18.48 15.34
N LEU A 73 33.15 18.03 16.58
CA LEU A 73 32.78 18.72 17.81
C LEU A 73 33.97 18.76 18.80
N GLU A 74 35.04 19.45 18.40
CA GLU A 74 36.30 19.54 19.18
C GLU A 74 36.30 20.69 20.20
N GLY A 75 35.45 21.70 20.01
CA GLY A 75 35.37 22.87 20.89
C GLY A 75 34.71 22.59 22.24
N GLY A 76 35.17 23.30 23.28
CA GLY A 76 34.62 23.17 24.65
C GLY A 76 33.12 23.51 24.76
N TYR A 77 32.58 24.27 23.81
CA TYR A 77 31.16 24.64 23.72
C TYR A 77 30.42 23.94 22.57
N ASP A 78 31.07 23.01 21.86
CA ASP A 78 30.45 22.33 20.72
C ASP A 78 29.41 21.28 21.14
N LEU A 79 29.43 20.86 22.41
CA LEU A 79 28.48 19.95 23.02
C LEU A 79 28.11 20.44 24.42
N ILE A 80 26.86 20.86 24.59
CA ILE A 80 26.34 21.38 25.86
C ILE A 80 25.23 20.48 26.39
N GLY A 81 25.29 20.15 27.68
CA GLY A 81 24.14 19.59 28.39
C GLY A 81 23.19 20.72 28.77
N THR A 82 21.93 20.62 28.37
CA THR A 82 20.90 21.62 28.68
C THR A 82 19.77 21.01 29.50
N ASN A 83 19.28 21.78 30.47
CA ASN A 83 18.01 21.53 31.11
C ASN A 83 16.93 22.23 30.29
N LEU A 84 16.00 21.46 29.73
CA LEU A 84 14.90 21.97 28.90
C LEU A 84 13.80 22.62 29.73
N ASN A 85 13.79 22.37 31.05
CA ASN A 85 12.88 23.01 32.00
C ASN A 85 13.67 23.57 33.20
N PRO A 86 14.40 24.69 33.02
CA PRO A 86 15.13 25.33 34.11
C PRO A 86 14.15 25.93 35.15
N PRO A 87 14.54 26.04 36.43
CA PRO A 87 13.77 26.76 37.46
C PRO A 87 13.53 28.23 37.09
N GLU A 88 12.47 28.84 37.62
CA GLU A 88 12.11 30.25 37.34
C GLU A 88 13.19 31.24 37.77
N GLU A 89 13.89 30.95 38.86
CA GLU A 89 15.00 31.76 39.36
C GLU A 89 16.15 31.78 38.36
N LEU A 90 16.43 30.65 37.70
CA LEU A 90 17.44 30.56 36.66
C LEU A 90 17.02 31.28 35.38
N LYS A 91 15.75 31.16 34.96
CA LYS A 91 15.22 31.88 33.79
C LYS A 91 15.36 33.40 33.97
N SER A 92 15.10 33.88 35.18
CA SER A 92 15.16 35.31 35.52
C SER A 92 16.60 35.84 35.65
N THR A 93 17.57 34.98 35.92
CA THR A 93 18.96 35.38 36.21
C THR A 93 19.94 35.15 35.07
N ILE A 94 19.68 34.21 34.16
CA ILE A 94 20.63 33.76 33.14
C ILE A 94 21.09 34.86 32.17
N LEU A 95 20.27 35.90 31.95
CA LEU A 95 20.58 37.02 31.07
C LEU A 95 20.92 38.33 31.80
N MET A 96 20.88 38.35 33.14
CA MET A 96 21.15 39.56 33.90
C MET A 96 22.64 39.96 33.79
N GLY A 97 22.90 41.24 33.55
CA GLY A 97 24.25 41.80 33.44
C GLY A 97 24.83 41.82 32.02
N TYR A 98 24.15 41.23 31.03
CA TYR A 98 24.52 41.37 29.62
C TYR A 98 23.97 42.67 29.01
N SER A 99 24.68 43.20 28.00
CA SER A 99 24.16 44.32 27.21
C SER A 99 22.95 43.89 26.37
N PRO A 100 22.06 44.83 26.00
CA PRO A 100 20.93 44.53 25.12
C PRO A 100 21.35 43.82 23.82
N ASP A 101 22.50 44.20 23.24
CA ASP A 101 23.02 43.58 22.01
C ASP A 101 23.26 42.07 22.17
N ILE A 102 23.92 41.67 23.27
CA ILE A 102 24.18 40.26 23.57
C ILE A 102 22.87 39.52 23.83
N VAL A 103 21.94 40.14 24.55
CA VAL A 103 20.62 39.54 24.83
C VAL A 103 19.87 39.25 23.53
N PHE A 104 19.81 40.21 22.60
CA PHE A 104 19.16 40.00 21.31
C PHE A 104 19.88 38.94 20.45
N GLU A 105 21.21 38.90 20.48
CA GLU A 105 21.98 37.89 19.76
C GLU A 105 21.66 36.47 20.28
N VAL A 106 21.63 36.28 21.60
CA VAL A 106 21.30 35.00 22.24
C VAL A 106 19.86 34.59 21.91
N MET A 107 18.90 35.50 22.01
CA MET A 107 17.50 35.24 21.67
C MET A 107 17.36 34.84 20.20
N SER A 108 18.01 35.55 19.28
CA SER A 108 17.99 35.23 17.85
C SER A 108 18.53 33.83 17.56
N LYS A 109 19.66 33.45 18.16
CA LYS A 109 20.24 32.10 18.02
C LYS A 109 19.32 31.02 18.59
N ALA A 110 18.67 31.27 19.71
CA ALA A 110 17.70 30.33 20.30
C ALA A 110 16.49 30.11 19.37
N LEU A 111 15.97 31.18 18.77
CA LEU A 111 14.86 31.09 17.80
C LEU A 111 15.27 30.34 16.53
N GLN A 112 16.45 30.64 15.97
CA GLN A 112 16.99 29.92 14.81
C GLN A 112 17.16 28.41 15.09
N PHE A 113 17.58 28.06 16.31
CA PHE A 113 17.66 26.67 16.72
C PHE A 113 16.28 25.99 16.71
N TRP A 114 15.26 26.64 17.27
CA TRP A 114 13.89 26.10 17.27
C TRP A 114 13.32 25.98 15.85
N GLU A 115 13.51 26.99 15.01
CA GLU A 115 13.13 26.95 13.59
C GLU A 115 13.79 25.77 12.87
N PHE A 116 15.10 25.58 13.06
CA PHE A 116 15.82 24.45 12.49
C PHE A 116 15.20 23.11 12.96
N GLN A 117 14.91 22.96 14.25
CA GLN A 117 14.31 21.76 14.81
C GLN A 117 12.91 21.50 14.25
N MET A 118 12.07 22.53 14.10
CA MET A 118 10.73 22.39 13.55
C MET A 118 10.77 22.02 12.07
N ASN A 119 11.57 22.71 11.27
CA ASN A 119 11.74 22.43 9.84
C ASN A 119 12.24 21.00 9.63
N MET A 120 13.22 20.56 10.42
CA MET A 120 13.74 19.21 10.35
C MET A 120 12.64 18.18 10.67
N GLN A 121 11.83 18.40 11.71
CA GLN A 121 10.70 17.53 12.05
C GLN A 121 9.64 17.47 10.94
N ILE A 122 9.28 18.61 10.34
CA ILE A 122 8.34 18.68 9.21
C ILE A 122 8.87 17.89 8.02
N MET A 123 10.15 18.04 7.68
CA MET A 123 10.78 17.30 6.59
C MET A 123 10.76 15.79 6.83
N TYR A 124 11.09 15.33 8.05
CA TYR A 124 11.00 13.91 8.40
C TYR A 124 9.58 13.36 8.25
N GLN A 125 8.57 14.11 8.70
CA GLN A 125 7.17 13.73 8.55
C GLN A 125 6.76 13.67 7.07
N LYS A 126 7.14 14.67 6.28
CA LYS A 126 6.86 14.75 4.85
C LYS A 126 7.45 13.56 4.09
N THR A 127 8.73 13.23 4.32
CA THR A 127 9.36 12.05 3.69
C THR A 127 8.65 10.75 4.09
N GLY A 128 8.20 10.62 5.35
CA GLY A 128 7.41 9.48 5.79
C GLY A 128 6.08 9.35 5.06
N VAL A 129 5.38 10.47 4.88
CA VAL A 129 4.12 10.53 4.11
C VAL A 129 4.35 10.19 2.65
N ASP A 130 5.38 10.75 2.02
CA ASP A 130 5.70 10.49 0.61
C ASP A 130 6.06 9.01 0.38
N HIS A 131 6.81 8.39 1.30
CA HIS A 131 7.08 6.96 1.26
C HIS A 131 5.81 6.11 1.37
N LEU A 132 4.89 6.48 2.26
CA LEU A 132 3.60 5.79 2.40
C LEU A 132 2.73 5.96 1.14
N ARG A 133 2.69 7.16 0.56
CA ARG A 133 1.98 7.43 -0.71
C ARG A 133 2.53 6.60 -1.86
N ALA A 134 3.86 6.52 -2.01
CA ALA A 134 4.49 5.69 -3.04
C ALA A 134 4.15 4.20 -2.88
N ARG A 135 4.13 3.70 -1.64
CA ARG A 135 3.73 2.31 -1.34
C ARG A 135 2.26 2.06 -1.65
N LEU A 136 1.38 3.01 -1.33
CA LEU A 136 -0.04 2.94 -1.64
C LEU A 136 -0.26 2.89 -3.15
N ALA A 137 0.33 3.82 -3.91
CA ALA A 137 0.24 3.87 -5.37
C ALA A 137 0.73 2.55 -6.01
N LYS A 138 1.84 1.99 -5.52
CA LYS A 138 2.31 0.67 -5.97
C LYS A 138 1.25 -0.40 -5.74
N LYS A 139 0.64 -0.45 -4.55
CA LYS A 139 -0.40 -1.44 -4.24
C LYS A 139 -1.64 -1.25 -5.10
N GLU A 140 -2.05 -0.02 -5.37
CA GLU A 140 -3.17 0.28 -6.28
C GLU A 140 -2.89 -0.28 -7.69
N THR A 141 -1.70 -0.06 -8.26
CA THR A 141 -1.35 -0.62 -9.58
C THR A 141 -1.28 -2.16 -9.59
N GLU A 142 -0.78 -2.77 -8.51
CA GLU A 142 -0.78 -4.24 -8.35
C GLU A 142 -2.22 -4.79 -8.32
N TRP A 143 -3.13 -4.09 -7.62
CA TRP A 143 -4.54 -4.46 -7.55
C TRP A 143 -5.27 -4.30 -8.87
N GLU A 144 -5.07 -3.19 -9.59
CA GLU A 144 -5.65 -2.98 -10.93
C GLU A 144 -5.23 -4.08 -11.91
N THR A 145 -3.95 -4.47 -11.87
CA THR A 145 -3.42 -5.56 -12.70
C THR A 145 -4.04 -6.90 -12.33
N PHE A 146 -4.19 -7.18 -11.03
CA PHE A 146 -4.83 -8.39 -10.54
C PHE A 146 -6.31 -8.46 -10.96
N GLU A 147 -7.04 -7.37 -10.80
CA GLU A 147 -8.44 -7.25 -11.22
C GLU A 147 -8.60 -7.53 -12.71
N LEU A 148 -7.73 -6.94 -13.55
CA LEU A 148 -7.73 -7.17 -15.00
C LEU A 148 -7.47 -8.63 -15.34
N ASN A 149 -6.50 -9.27 -14.68
CA ASN A 149 -6.19 -10.68 -14.89
C ASN A 149 -7.37 -11.59 -14.53
N ILE A 150 -8.06 -11.31 -13.42
CA ILE A 150 -9.26 -12.06 -13.03
C ILE A 150 -10.39 -11.85 -14.03
N LYS A 151 -10.63 -10.62 -14.51
CA LYS A 151 -11.62 -10.35 -15.57
C LYS A 151 -11.32 -11.15 -16.84
N HIS A 152 -10.07 -11.18 -17.30
CA HIS A 152 -9.66 -11.97 -18.45
C HIS A 152 -9.85 -13.48 -18.22
N TYR A 153 -9.50 -13.97 -17.02
CA TYR A 153 -9.70 -15.37 -16.66
C TYR A 153 -11.18 -15.77 -16.67
N VAL A 154 -12.05 -14.96 -16.06
CA VAL A 154 -13.50 -15.20 -16.04
C VAL A 154 -14.05 -15.23 -17.46
N GLN A 155 -13.71 -14.25 -18.31
CA GLN A 155 -14.15 -14.23 -19.71
C GLN A 155 -13.69 -15.46 -20.50
N ALA A 156 -12.47 -15.95 -20.26
CA ALA A 156 -11.97 -17.16 -20.90
C ALA A 156 -12.75 -18.41 -20.45
N GLN A 157 -13.06 -18.53 -19.16
CA GLN A 157 -13.88 -19.63 -18.64
C GLN A 157 -15.32 -19.57 -19.16
N GLU A 158 -15.93 -18.39 -19.23
CA GLU A 158 -17.27 -18.19 -19.79
C GLU A 158 -17.33 -18.65 -21.26
N LYS A 159 -16.33 -18.29 -22.07
CA LYS A 159 -16.22 -18.77 -23.46
C LYS A 159 -16.11 -20.29 -23.53
N LYS A 160 -15.28 -20.90 -22.67
CA LYS A 160 -15.11 -22.35 -22.63
C LYS A 160 -16.40 -23.08 -22.24
N VAL A 161 -17.12 -22.55 -21.24
CA VAL A 161 -18.44 -23.07 -20.84
C VAL A 161 -19.45 -22.94 -21.97
N GLY A 162 -19.48 -21.80 -22.66
CA GLY A 162 -20.36 -21.59 -23.82
C GLY A 162 -20.08 -22.59 -24.95
N HIS A 163 -18.80 -22.82 -25.27
CA HIS A 163 -18.40 -23.79 -26.28
C HIS A 163 -18.81 -25.23 -25.92
N LEU A 164 -18.49 -25.68 -24.70
CA LEU A 164 -18.84 -27.02 -24.23
C LEU A 164 -20.36 -27.24 -24.18
N LYS A 165 -21.14 -26.21 -23.84
CA LYS A 165 -22.61 -26.29 -23.92
C LYS A 165 -23.10 -26.53 -25.35
N GLY A 166 -22.55 -25.81 -26.33
CA GLY A 166 -22.89 -26.03 -27.74
C GLY A 166 -22.49 -27.42 -28.24
N GLU A 167 -21.35 -27.95 -27.79
CA GLU A 167 -20.95 -29.33 -28.10
C GLU A 167 -21.92 -30.36 -27.50
N VAL A 168 -22.33 -30.17 -26.24
CA VAL A 168 -23.33 -31.04 -25.58
C VAL A 168 -24.66 -31.03 -26.32
N GLU A 169 -25.14 -29.86 -26.75
CA GLU A 169 -26.38 -29.74 -27.54
C GLU A 169 -26.26 -30.49 -28.88
N THR A 170 -25.14 -30.32 -29.58
CA THR A 170 -24.87 -30.99 -30.86
C THR A 170 -24.82 -32.51 -30.71
N LEU A 171 -24.09 -33.01 -29.70
CA LEU A 171 -24.00 -34.44 -29.41
C LEU A 171 -25.35 -35.03 -28.97
N THR A 172 -26.13 -34.27 -28.20
CA THR A 172 -27.49 -34.68 -27.80
C THR A 172 -28.41 -34.83 -29.01
N HIS A 173 -28.34 -33.89 -29.97
CA HIS A 173 -29.09 -33.99 -31.21
C HIS A 173 -28.66 -35.21 -32.04
N ALA A 174 -27.35 -35.41 -32.20
CA ALA A 174 -26.82 -36.56 -32.96
C ALA A 174 -27.21 -37.91 -32.32
N LEU A 175 -27.18 -38.01 -30.98
CA LEU A 175 -27.62 -39.20 -30.26
C LEU A 175 -29.10 -39.50 -30.50
N LYS A 176 -29.94 -38.45 -30.50
CA LYS A 176 -31.36 -38.58 -30.80
C LYS A 176 -31.59 -39.07 -32.22
N ASP A 177 -30.90 -38.48 -33.21
CA ASP A 177 -31.03 -38.86 -34.61
C ASP A 177 -30.64 -40.33 -34.85
N VAL A 178 -29.53 -40.78 -34.24
CA VAL A 178 -29.11 -42.19 -34.31
C VAL A 178 -30.12 -43.11 -33.61
N GLY A 179 -30.67 -42.68 -32.48
CA GLY A 179 -31.74 -43.40 -31.78
C GLY A 179 -32.99 -43.59 -32.65
N ASP A 180 -33.43 -42.52 -33.33
CA ASP A 180 -34.58 -42.55 -34.24
C ASP A 180 -34.31 -43.48 -35.45
N GLN A 181 -33.10 -43.43 -36.02
CA GLN A 181 -32.69 -44.35 -37.09
C GLN A 181 -32.70 -45.81 -36.64
N MET A 182 -32.21 -46.10 -35.44
CA MET A 182 -32.19 -47.45 -34.88
C MET A 182 -33.61 -47.97 -34.65
N ASN A 183 -34.51 -47.14 -34.14
CA ASN A 183 -35.92 -47.49 -33.95
C ASN A 183 -36.61 -47.81 -35.28
N GLU A 184 -36.37 -47.02 -36.31
CA GLU A 184 -36.90 -47.29 -37.66
C GLU A 184 -36.34 -48.60 -38.23
N LYS A 185 -35.03 -48.88 -38.05
CA LYS A 185 -34.43 -50.15 -38.48
C LYS A 185 -35.01 -51.35 -37.73
N ASN A 186 -35.23 -51.25 -36.42
CA ASN A 186 -35.89 -52.29 -35.65
C ASN A 186 -37.32 -52.55 -36.15
N ARG A 187 -38.06 -51.50 -36.48
CA ARG A 187 -39.42 -51.62 -37.05
C ARG A 187 -39.38 -52.31 -38.43
N GLN A 188 -38.45 -51.94 -39.30
CA GLN A 188 -38.26 -52.59 -40.60
C GLN A 188 -37.89 -54.07 -40.44
N LEU A 189 -36.99 -54.39 -39.50
CA LEU A 189 -36.56 -55.75 -39.21
C LEU A 189 -37.73 -56.60 -38.70
N HIS A 190 -38.53 -56.06 -37.78
CA HIS A 190 -39.73 -56.73 -37.27
C HIS A 190 -40.75 -57.01 -38.39
N ASN A 191 -41.00 -56.04 -39.28
CA ASN A 191 -41.86 -56.23 -40.44
C ASN A 191 -41.34 -57.34 -41.39
N LEU A 192 -40.03 -57.38 -41.62
CA LEU A 192 -39.37 -58.42 -42.42
C LEU A 192 -39.50 -59.81 -41.76
N GLN A 193 -39.30 -59.91 -40.45
CA GLN A 193 -39.50 -61.15 -39.69
C GLN A 193 -40.93 -61.67 -39.83
N SER A 194 -41.93 -60.82 -39.61
CA SER A 194 -43.34 -61.20 -39.75
C SER A 194 -43.68 -61.68 -41.15
N ARG A 195 -43.15 -61.02 -42.19
CA ARG A 195 -43.33 -61.47 -43.60
C ARG A 195 -42.62 -62.80 -43.89
N TYR A 196 -41.41 -62.99 -43.37
CA TYR A 196 -40.66 -64.23 -43.53
C TYR A 196 -41.40 -65.41 -42.87
N GLU A 197 -41.90 -65.23 -41.66
CA GLU A 197 -42.68 -66.26 -40.96
C GLU A 197 -43.97 -66.60 -41.72
N ALA A 198 -44.68 -65.61 -42.25
CA ALA A 198 -45.88 -65.83 -43.07
C ALA A 198 -45.58 -66.67 -44.33
N LEU A 199 -44.50 -66.34 -45.05
CA LEU A 199 -44.03 -67.10 -46.22
C LEU A 199 -43.59 -68.52 -45.85
N ARG A 200 -42.94 -68.70 -44.68
CA ARG A 200 -42.55 -70.02 -44.16
C ARG A 200 -43.79 -70.87 -43.89
N CYS A 201 -44.80 -70.32 -43.20
CA CYS A 201 -46.06 -71.01 -42.95
C CYS A 201 -46.77 -71.40 -44.26
N GLN A 202 -46.85 -70.49 -45.24
CA GLN A 202 -47.41 -70.79 -46.55
C GLN A 202 -46.70 -71.96 -47.24
N ASN A 203 -45.37 -71.93 -47.31
CA ASN A 203 -44.61 -73.00 -47.95
C ASN A 203 -44.81 -74.36 -47.29
N VAL A 204 -44.85 -74.43 -45.95
CA VAL A 204 -45.13 -75.67 -45.21
C VAL A 204 -46.53 -76.20 -45.56
N THR A 205 -47.53 -75.32 -45.62
CA THR A 205 -48.90 -75.69 -46.03
C THR A 205 -48.93 -76.21 -47.48
N THR A 206 -48.20 -75.57 -48.40
CA THR A 206 -48.09 -76.01 -49.80
C THR A 206 -47.34 -77.34 -49.94
N THR A 207 -46.33 -77.62 -49.12
CA THR A 207 -45.64 -78.93 -49.10
C THR A 207 -46.48 -80.04 -48.47
N MET A 208 -47.37 -79.72 -47.53
CA MET A 208 -48.33 -80.69 -46.99
C MET A 208 -49.43 -81.03 -48.02
N MET A 209 -49.99 -80.03 -48.72
CA MET A 209 -51.03 -80.27 -49.73
C MET A 209 -50.53 -80.98 -50.99
N THR A 210 -49.23 -80.90 -51.30
CA THR A 210 -48.62 -81.67 -52.40
C THR A 210 -48.30 -83.11 -52.00
N LYS A 211 -48.06 -83.40 -50.72
CA LYS A 211 -47.90 -84.77 -50.20
C LYS A 211 -49.21 -85.54 -50.05
N ASP A 212 -50.33 -84.84 -49.87
CA ASP A 212 -51.67 -85.47 -49.82
C ASP A 212 -52.29 -85.68 -51.22
N SER A 213 -51.57 -85.30 -52.29
CA SER A 213 -52.00 -85.41 -53.69
C SER A 213 -51.22 -86.46 -54.51
N GLU A 214 -50.38 -87.27 -53.88
CA GLU A 214 -49.73 -88.48 -54.44
C GLU A 214 -50.29 -89.74 -53.76
#